data_AF-A0A535J7V4-F1
#
_entry.id   AF-A0A535J7V4-F1
#
_cell.length_a   1.000
_cell.length_b   1.000
_cell.length_c   1.000
_cell.angle_alpha   90.00
_cell.angle_beta   90.00
_cell.angle_gamma   90.00
#
_symmetry.space_group_name_H-M   'P 1'
#
loop_
_entity.id
_entity.type
_entity.pdbx_description
1 polymer ?
#
loop_
_entity_poly.entity_id
_entity_poly.type
_entity_poly.pdbx_seq_one_letter_code
_entity_poly.pdbx_strand_id
1 'polypeptide(L)'
;MRHHTSGRLLFLQLFVGMTLATAGNSSAQVSRRAQSLLGQTTLEEKIGQLNLAAGVGLGGFVTAASDTDIIHGRVGAILWLANPKEIDRLQHLAVERSRMHIPQLYIHQRAGSASRPVRQLEGFRRVTLQPGETSTLRFSLRRDELKFWSPRTKRWVVEPSIFDVWAGEDSRADLHAELTIEP
;
A
#
# COMPACT_ATOMS: atom_id res chain seq x y z
N MET A 1 -29.07 -2.70 38.40
CA MET A 1 -27.94 -1.78 38.18
C MET A 1 -26.65 -2.43 38.66
N ARG A 2 -25.82 -2.90 37.72
CA ARG A 2 -24.36 -3.04 37.82
C ARG A 2 -23.87 -3.51 36.45
N HIS A 3 -23.34 -2.55 35.69
CA HIS A 3 -22.60 -2.81 34.45
C HIS A 3 -21.25 -3.40 34.83
N HIS A 4 -20.86 -4.51 34.21
CA HIS A 4 -19.46 -4.92 34.14
C HIS A 4 -19.10 -5.13 32.67
N THR A 5 -18.45 -4.11 32.12
CA THR A 5 -17.70 -4.13 30.86
C THR A 5 -16.61 -5.20 30.95
N SER A 6 -16.64 -6.18 30.05
CA SER A 6 -15.56 -7.16 29.87
C SER A 6 -14.77 -6.77 28.62
N GLY A 7 -13.55 -6.29 28.82
CA GLY A 7 -12.60 -5.95 27.77
C GLY A 7 -12.21 -7.19 26.96
N ARG A 8 -12.36 -7.12 25.64
CA ARG A 8 -11.88 -8.13 24.71
C ARG A 8 -10.39 -7.90 24.47
N LEU A 9 -9.54 -8.71 25.08
CA LEU A 9 -8.12 -8.83 24.73
C LEU A 9 -8.01 -9.43 23.31
N LEU A 10 -7.52 -8.65 22.35
CA LEU A 10 -7.08 -9.15 21.04
C LEU A 10 -5.72 -9.85 21.21
N PHE A 11 -5.69 -11.15 20.96
CA PHE A 11 -4.45 -11.94 20.88
C PHE A 11 -3.87 -11.87 19.47
N LEU A 12 -2.67 -11.29 19.33
CA LEU A 12 -1.82 -11.35 18.15
C LEU A 12 -1.09 -12.70 18.14
N GLN A 13 -1.32 -13.54 17.14
CA GLN A 13 -0.54 -14.76 16.94
C GLN A 13 0.37 -14.63 15.72
N LEU A 14 1.68 -14.62 15.98
CA LEU A 14 2.76 -14.67 14.98
C LEU A 14 3.08 -16.14 14.71
N PHE A 15 2.80 -16.61 13.49
CA PHE A 15 3.28 -17.92 13.01
C PHE A 15 4.46 -17.72 12.07
N VAL A 16 5.63 -18.23 12.44
CA VAL A 16 6.82 -18.30 11.58
C VAL A 16 6.81 -19.64 10.84
N GLY A 17 6.59 -19.58 9.52
CA GLY A 17 6.72 -20.73 8.63
C GLY A 17 7.70 -20.42 7.51
N MET A 18 8.80 -21.17 7.43
CA MET A 18 9.83 -21.02 6.39
C MET A 18 9.39 -21.80 5.14
N THR A 19 9.10 -21.11 4.04
CA THR A 19 8.93 -21.73 2.71
C THR A 19 9.93 -21.12 1.74
N LEU A 20 10.86 -21.94 1.23
CA LEU A 20 11.73 -21.57 0.11
C LEU A 20 10.93 -21.66 -1.20
N ALA A 21 10.75 -20.53 -1.88
CA ALA A 21 10.28 -20.50 -3.26
C ALA A 21 11.21 -19.58 -4.06
N THR A 22 11.86 -20.13 -5.08
CA THR A 22 12.72 -19.41 -6.02
C THR A 22 11.85 -18.54 -6.95
N ALA A 23 11.96 -17.21 -6.83
CA ALA A 23 11.10 -16.27 -7.56
C ALA A 23 11.77 -15.79 -8.86
N GLY A 24 11.55 -16.52 -9.95
CA GLY A 24 11.58 -15.97 -11.31
C GLY A 24 10.15 -15.91 -11.83
N ASN A 25 9.59 -14.73 -12.05
CA ASN A 25 8.21 -14.61 -12.53
C ASN A 25 8.12 -15.05 -14.00
N SER A 26 7.63 -16.27 -14.25
CA SER A 26 7.29 -16.71 -15.61
C SER A 26 6.15 -15.88 -16.21
N SER A 27 6.07 -15.77 -17.53
CA SER A 27 4.95 -15.12 -18.24
C SER A 27 3.59 -15.67 -17.79
N ALA A 28 3.49 -16.99 -17.62
CA ALA A 28 2.30 -17.66 -17.11
C ALA A 28 1.92 -17.21 -15.69
N GLN A 29 2.90 -16.96 -14.81
CA GLN A 29 2.65 -16.46 -13.46
C GLN A 29 2.16 -15.01 -13.46
N VAL A 30 2.70 -14.17 -14.35
CA VAL A 30 2.23 -12.79 -14.55
C VAL A 30 0.79 -12.79 -15.06
N SER A 31 0.48 -13.58 -16.09
CA SER A 31 -0.88 -13.67 -16.65
C SER A 31 -1.90 -14.14 -15.61
N ARG A 32 -1.57 -15.16 -14.80
CA ARG A 32 -2.46 -15.62 -13.71
C ARG A 32 -2.72 -14.52 -12.68
N ARG A 33 -1.70 -13.76 -12.28
CA ARG A 33 -1.87 -12.63 -11.36
C ARG A 33 -2.74 -11.54 -11.97
N ALA A 34 -2.49 -11.17 -13.22
CA ALA A 34 -3.30 -10.18 -13.92
C ALA A 34 -4.77 -10.60 -14.01
N GLN A 35 -5.04 -11.85 -14.39
CA GLN A 35 -6.41 -12.40 -14.43
C GLN A 35 -7.06 -12.41 -13.04
N SER A 36 -6.32 -12.78 -11.99
CA SER A 36 -6.82 -12.74 -10.62
C SER A 36 -7.21 -11.33 -10.17
N LEU A 37 -6.42 -10.31 -10.53
CA LEU A 37 -6.73 -8.91 -10.23
C LEU A 37 -7.93 -8.41 -11.06
N LEU A 38 -7.99 -8.74 -12.35
CA LEU A 38 -9.11 -8.41 -13.23
C LEU A 38 -10.41 -9.13 -12.84
N GLY A 39 -10.31 -10.28 -12.17
CA GLY A 39 -11.46 -10.98 -11.59
C GLY A 39 -12.06 -10.28 -10.37
N GLN A 40 -11.30 -9.40 -9.70
CA GLN A 40 -11.76 -8.64 -8.53
C GLN A 40 -12.43 -7.31 -8.90
N THR A 41 -12.33 -6.87 -10.17
CA THR A 41 -12.92 -5.62 -10.65
C THR A 41 -14.30 -5.84 -11.28
N THR A 42 -15.21 -4.92 -11.00
CA THR A 42 -16.56 -4.95 -11.58
C THR A 42 -16.50 -4.50 -13.06
N LEU A 43 -17.55 -4.81 -13.82
CA LEU A 43 -17.65 -4.32 -15.20
C LEU A 43 -17.65 -2.79 -15.27
N GLU A 44 -18.38 -2.16 -14.35
CA GLU A 44 -18.48 -0.70 -14.25
C GLU A 44 -17.11 -0.05 -14.03
N GLU A 45 -16.28 -0.60 -13.15
CA GLU A 45 -14.92 -0.08 -12.94
C GLU A 45 -14.00 -0.33 -14.13
N LYS A 46 -14.15 -1.47 -14.82
CA LYS A 46 -13.39 -1.75 -16.05
C LYS A 46 -13.73 -0.72 -17.13
N ILE A 47 -15.03 -0.39 -17.27
CA ILE A 47 -15.48 0.67 -18.17
C ILE A 47 -14.94 2.02 -17.70
N GLY A 48 -15.00 2.30 -16.40
CA GLY A 48 -14.49 3.53 -15.83
C GLY A 48 -13.00 3.74 -16.05
N GLN A 49 -12.18 2.68 -15.96
CA GLN A 49 -10.75 2.74 -16.30
C GLN A 49 -10.48 3.17 -17.76
N LEU A 50 -11.44 2.99 -18.66
CA LEU A 50 -11.36 3.45 -20.05
C LEU A 50 -11.97 4.85 -20.25
N ASN A 51 -12.62 5.41 -19.22
CA ASN A 51 -13.24 6.72 -19.27
C ASN A 51 -12.25 7.80 -18.79
N LEU A 52 -12.02 8.79 -19.65
CA LEU A 52 -11.13 9.93 -19.38
C LEU A 52 -11.97 11.19 -19.26
N ALA A 53 -12.02 11.77 -18.05
CA ALA A 53 -12.75 12.99 -17.80
C ALA A 53 -11.86 14.23 -18.02
N ALA A 54 -12.45 15.34 -18.46
CA ALA A 54 -11.77 16.63 -18.49
C ALA A 54 -11.84 17.30 -17.11
N GLY A 55 -10.71 17.84 -16.65
CA GLY A 55 -10.58 18.65 -15.43
C GLY A 55 -10.85 20.14 -15.64
N VAL A 56 -11.18 20.55 -16.88
CA VAL A 56 -11.53 21.91 -17.26
C VAL A 56 -12.87 21.86 -17.99
N GLY A 57 -13.86 22.59 -17.49
CA GLY A 57 -15.19 22.73 -18.08
C GLY A 57 -15.41 24.08 -18.74
N LEU A 58 -16.43 24.20 -19.59
CA LEU A 58 -16.91 25.49 -20.10
C LEU A 58 -17.43 26.34 -18.93
N GLY A 59 -16.59 27.25 -18.43
CA GLY A 59 -16.87 28.07 -17.24
C GLY A 59 -15.79 28.03 -16.15
N GLY A 60 -14.72 27.23 -16.29
CA GLY A 60 -13.58 27.21 -15.38
C GLY A 60 -13.13 25.80 -14.95
N PHE A 61 -12.59 25.67 -13.74
CA PHE A 61 -12.02 24.42 -13.18
C PHE A 61 -13.08 23.44 -12.62
N VAL A 62 -14.21 23.26 -13.30
CA VAL A 62 -15.19 22.24 -12.90
C VAL A 62 -14.83 20.94 -13.62
N THR A 63 -14.52 19.90 -12.85
CA THR A 63 -14.25 18.56 -13.38
C THR A 63 -15.53 17.99 -13.99
N ALA A 64 -15.43 17.36 -15.16
CA ALA A 64 -16.55 16.62 -15.76
C ALA A 64 -16.92 15.35 -14.95
N ALA A 65 -16.04 14.91 -14.05
CA ALA A 65 -16.26 13.82 -13.11
C ALA A 65 -16.73 14.36 -11.75
N SER A 66 -17.76 13.76 -11.18
CA SER A 66 -18.18 14.01 -9.80
C SER A 66 -17.31 13.23 -8.80
N ASP A 67 -17.31 13.63 -7.52
CA ASP A 67 -16.71 12.85 -6.43
C ASP A 67 -17.19 11.38 -6.45
N THR A 68 -18.49 11.17 -6.72
CA THR A 68 -19.08 9.83 -6.76
C THR A 68 -18.52 8.98 -7.91
N ASP A 69 -18.19 9.60 -9.05
CA ASP A 69 -17.58 8.90 -10.18
C ASP A 69 -16.18 8.41 -9.82
N ILE A 70 -15.42 9.20 -9.07
CA ILE A 70 -14.07 8.86 -8.62
C ILE A 70 -14.12 7.76 -7.58
N ILE A 71 -14.97 7.90 -6.57
CA ILE A 71 -15.15 6.92 -5.49
C ILE A 71 -15.57 5.54 -6.02
N HIS A 72 -16.47 5.51 -7.01
CA HIS A 72 -16.97 4.26 -7.60
C HIS A 72 -16.16 3.76 -8.80
N GLY A 73 -15.02 4.41 -9.12
CA GLY A 73 -14.14 3.98 -10.20
C GLY A 73 -14.74 4.11 -11.60
N ARG A 74 -15.69 5.02 -11.81
CA ARG A 74 -16.34 5.31 -13.11
C ARG A 74 -15.49 6.20 -14.03
N VAL A 75 -14.35 6.68 -13.53
CA VAL A 75 -13.38 7.51 -14.26
C VAL A 75 -11.97 6.98 -13.99
N GLY A 76 -11.20 6.77 -15.05
CA GLY A 76 -9.85 6.20 -15.00
C GLY A 76 -8.77 7.26 -14.91
N ALA A 77 -9.00 8.44 -15.50
CA ALA A 77 -8.14 9.59 -15.33
C ALA A 77 -8.91 10.90 -15.53
N ILE A 78 -8.37 11.96 -14.92
CA ILE A 78 -8.81 13.34 -15.13
C ILE A 78 -7.69 14.09 -15.82
N LEU A 79 -7.93 14.54 -17.04
CA LEU A 79 -6.94 15.23 -17.87
C LEU A 79 -7.06 16.74 -17.71
N TRP A 80 -5.96 17.48 -17.93
CA TRP A 80 -5.94 18.95 -17.89
C TRP A 80 -6.29 19.57 -16.53
N LEU A 81 -6.31 18.78 -15.45
CA LEU A 81 -6.45 19.30 -14.10
C LEU A 81 -5.10 19.89 -13.64
N ALA A 82 -5.02 21.21 -13.51
CA ALA A 82 -3.78 21.91 -13.14
C ALA A 82 -3.78 22.46 -11.71
N ASN A 83 -4.92 22.42 -11.00
CA ASN A 83 -5.03 22.96 -9.64
C ASN A 83 -4.49 21.95 -8.61
N PRO A 84 -3.37 22.23 -7.91
CA PRO A 84 -2.77 21.28 -6.97
C PRO A 84 -3.70 20.88 -5.81
N LYS A 85 -4.53 21.81 -5.31
CA LYS A 85 -5.46 21.51 -4.22
C LYS A 85 -6.55 20.54 -4.65
N GLU A 86 -7.01 20.67 -5.90
CA GLU A 86 -8.02 19.76 -6.44
C GLU A 86 -7.40 18.39 -6.75
N ILE A 87 -6.19 18.35 -7.32
CA ILE A 87 -5.46 17.09 -7.54
C ILE A 87 -5.30 16.34 -6.22
N ASP A 88 -4.85 17.02 -5.16
CA ASP A 88 -4.65 16.44 -3.83
C ASP A 88 -5.97 15.92 -3.26
N ARG A 89 -7.05 16.70 -3.30
CA ARG A 89 -8.39 16.30 -2.87
C ARG A 89 -8.87 15.04 -3.59
N LEU A 90 -8.78 15.01 -4.92
CA LEU A 90 -9.28 13.89 -5.72
C LEU A 90 -8.43 12.62 -5.54
N GLN A 91 -7.13 12.78 -5.32
CA GLN A 91 -6.25 11.66 -4.93
C GLN A 91 -6.67 11.06 -3.59
N HIS A 92 -6.94 11.88 -2.57
CA HIS A 92 -7.43 11.38 -1.28
C HIS A 92 -8.81 10.70 -1.43
N LEU A 93 -9.73 11.26 -2.22
CA LEU A 93 -11.01 10.58 -2.51
C LEU A 93 -10.81 9.20 -3.15
N ALA A 94 -9.92 9.09 -4.14
CA ALA A 94 -9.65 7.82 -4.82
C ALA A 94 -8.98 6.78 -3.90
N VAL A 95 -8.07 7.20 -3.03
CA VAL A 95 -7.30 6.29 -2.15
C VAL A 95 -8.09 5.92 -0.88
N GLU A 96 -8.77 6.88 -0.26
CA GLU A 96 -9.38 6.69 1.06
C GLU A 96 -10.84 6.25 1.00
N ARG A 97 -11.56 6.62 -0.06
CA ARG A 97 -13.02 6.39 -0.15
C ARG A 97 -13.43 5.38 -1.19
N SER A 98 -12.57 5.04 -2.15
CA SER A 98 -12.84 3.95 -3.06
C SER A 98 -12.65 2.61 -2.35
N ARG A 99 -13.23 1.54 -2.91
CA ARG A 99 -13.01 0.17 -2.43
C ARG A 99 -11.61 -0.37 -2.72
N MET A 100 -10.81 0.32 -3.54
CA MET A 100 -9.51 -0.13 -3.99
C MET A 100 -8.41 0.51 -3.15
N HIS A 101 -7.72 -0.32 -2.37
CA HIS A 101 -6.70 0.13 -1.44
C HIS A 101 -5.33 -0.43 -1.84
N ILE A 102 -4.28 0.28 -1.44
CA ILE A 102 -2.90 -0.14 -1.66
C ILE A 102 -2.12 0.00 -0.34
N PRO A 103 -2.33 -0.91 0.63
CA PRO A 103 -1.50 -0.93 1.82
C PRO A 103 -0.02 -1.14 1.50
N GLN A 104 0.81 -0.31 2.10
CA GLN A 104 2.25 -0.22 1.93
C GLN A 104 2.97 -0.59 3.22
N LEU A 105 4.15 -1.21 3.11
CA LEU A 105 5.04 -1.59 4.20
C LEU A 105 6.37 -0.84 4.05
N TYR A 106 6.78 -0.15 5.10
CA TYR A 106 8.04 0.58 5.15
C TYR A 106 8.94 0.08 6.26
N ILE A 107 10.25 0.22 6.07
CA ILE A 107 11.26 0.00 7.11
C ILE A 107 12.15 1.23 7.30
N HIS A 108 12.77 1.32 8.47
CA HIS A 108 13.88 2.24 8.75
C HIS A 108 14.84 1.60 9.72
N GLN A 109 16.12 1.60 9.35
CA GLN A 109 17.18 1.17 10.24
C GLN A 109 17.60 2.36 11.11
N ARG A 110 17.36 2.29 12.43
CA ARG A 110 17.60 3.43 13.34
C ARG A 110 19.08 3.83 13.45
N ALA A 111 19.97 2.85 13.34
CA ALA A 111 21.41 3.06 13.44
C ALA A 111 22.18 2.07 12.57
N GLY A 112 23.33 2.49 12.06
CA GLY A 112 24.21 1.68 11.23
C GLY A 112 25.42 2.45 10.74
N SER A 113 26.27 1.79 9.95
CA SER A 113 27.48 2.40 9.40
C SER A 113 27.24 3.36 8.23
N ALA A 114 26.01 3.44 7.74
CA ALA A 114 25.58 4.37 6.69
C ALA A 114 24.21 4.97 7.03
N SER A 115 24.00 6.22 6.62
CA SER A 115 22.68 6.85 6.69
C SER A 115 21.69 6.13 5.77
N ARG A 116 20.47 5.90 6.26
CA ARG A 116 19.39 5.21 5.52
C ARG A 116 18.12 6.08 5.49
N PRO A 117 17.22 5.86 4.51
CA PRO A 117 15.96 6.58 4.45
C PRO A 117 15.07 6.34 5.67
N VAL A 118 14.36 7.39 6.12
CA VAL A 118 13.39 7.31 7.24
C VAL A 118 12.16 6.44 6.91
N ARG A 119 11.88 6.27 5.61
CA ARG A 119 10.84 5.40 5.07
C ARG A 119 11.39 4.71 3.82
N GLN A 120 11.71 3.42 3.91
CA GLN A 120 12.10 2.60 2.76
C GLN A 120 10.97 1.61 2.46
N LEU A 121 10.34 1.71 1.28
CA LEU A 121 9.22 0.83 0.89
C LEU A 121 9.73 -0.57 0.59
N GLU A 122 9.27 -1.56 1.34
CA GLU A 122 9.64 -2.98 1.14
C GLU A 122 8.52 -3.81 0.54
N GLY A 123 7.27 -3.36 0.66
CA GLY A 123 6.16 -4.14 0.16
C GLY A 123 4.90 -3.31 -0.04
N PHE A 124 4.06 -3.77 -0.96
CA PHE A 124 2.71 -3.28 -1.11
C PHE A 124 1.79 -4.42 -1.57
N ARG A 125 0.49 -4.23 -1.35
CA ARG A 125 -0.56 -5.15 -1.81
C ARG A 125 -1.73 -4.33 -2.31
N ARG A 126 -2.29 -4.70 -3.46
CA ARG A 126 -3.60 -4.21 -3.86
C ARG A 126 -4.65 -5.08 -3.18
N VAL A 127 -5.62 -4.45 -2.52
CA VAL A 127 -6.77 -5.14 -1.92
C VAL A 127 -8.04 -4.40 -2.32
N THR A 128 -9.14 -5.13 -2.35
CA THR A 128 -10.45 -4.58 -2.66
C THR A 128 -11.40 -4.93 -1.52
N LEU A 129 -12.01 -3.92 -0.92
CA LEU A 129 -12.85 -4.04 0.27
C LEU A 129 -14.22 -3.43 0.03
N GLN A 130 -15.29 -4.16 0.30
CA GLN A 130 -16.62 -3.59 0.34
C GLN A 130 -16.75 -2.60 1.52
N PRO A 131 -17.73 -1.67 1.50
CA PRO A 131 -17.96 -0.77 2.62
C PRO A 131 -18.12 -1.53 3.95
N GLY A 132 -17.26 -1.23 4.93
CA GLY A 132 -17.23 -1.89 6.23
C GLY A 132 -16.54 -3.26 6.26
N GLU A 133 -16.06 -3.76 5.13
CA GLU A 133 -15.27 -4.99 5.08
C GLU A 133 -13.89 -4.77 5.70
N THR A 134 -13.40 -5.78 6.42
CA THR A 134 -12.04 -5.80 6.98
C THR A 134 -11.30 -7.01 6.46
N SER A 135 -10.06 -6.82 6.04
CA SER A 135 -9.18 -7.91 5.62
C SER A 135 -7.84 -7.85 6.34
N THR A 136 -7.24 -9.01 6.61
CA THR A 136 -5.91 -9.11 7.21
C THR A 136 -4.88 -9.41 6.13
N LEU A 137 -3.97 -8.47 5.91
CA LEU A 137 -2.85 -8.64 4.98
C LEU A 137 -1.61 -9.17 5.70
N ARG A 138 -0.85 -10.01 5.00
CA ARG A 138 0.43 -10.53 5.48
C ARG A 138 1.54 -10.06 4.54
N PHE A 139 2.52 -9.37 5.12
CA PHE A 139 3.77 -9.04 4.48
C PHE A 139 4.87 -9.96 5.03
N SER A 140 5.75 -10.42 4.15
CA SER A 140 6.89 -11.24 4.52
C SER A 140 8.14 -10.39 4.34
N LEU A 141 8.80 -10.04 5.44
CA LEU A 141 10.06 -9.31 5.43
C LEU A 141 11.21 -10.32 5.55
N ARG A 142 12.04 -10.41 4.52
CA ARG A 142 13.19 -11.31 4.43
C ARG A 142 14.47 -10.57 4.79
N ARG A 143 15.50 -11.31 5.21
CA ARG A 143 16.82 -10.74 5.50
C ARG A 143 17.41 -9.98 4.31
N ASP A 144 17.08 -10.37 3.08
CA ASP A 144 17.55 -9.71 1.87
C ASP A 144 16.99 -8.29 1.69
N GLU A 145 15.76 -8.04 2.15
CA GLU A 145 15.08 -6.73 2.11
C GLU A 145 15.68 -5.77 3.16
N LEU A 146 16.30 -6.31 4.21
CA LEU A 146 17.01 -5.52 5.21
C LEU A 146 18.41 -5.09 4.77
N LYS A 147 18.95 -5.68 3.68
CA LYS A 147 20.30 -5.41 3.22
C LYS A 147 20.44 -3.99 2.70
N PHE A 148 21.62 -3.44 2.88
CA PHE A 148 22.05 -2.24 2.16
C PHE A 148 23.44 -2.47 1.57
N TRP A 149 23.75 -1.69 0.54
CA TRP A 149 25.08 -1.68 -0.05
C TRP A 149 26.03 -0.88 0.84
N SER A 150 27.01 -1.55 1.45
CA SER A 150 28.03 -0.86 2.25
C SER A 150 29.15 -0.34 1.35
N PRO A 151 29.40 0.98 1.31
CA PRO A 151 30.52 1.54 0.53
C PRO A 151 31.88 1.15 1.11
N ARG A 152 31.94 0.82 2.42
CA ARG A 152 33.16 0.41 3.13
C ARG A 152 33.62 -1.00 2.73
N THR A 153 32.69 -1.97 2.75
CA THR A 153 33.01 -3.38 2.45
C THR A 153 32.76 -3.76 0.99
N LYS A 154 32.10 -2.87 0.22
CA LYS A 154 31.65 -3.09 -1.17
C LYS A 154 30.82 -4.37 -1.31
N ARG A 155 29.89 -4.59 -0.36
CA ARG A 155 29.00 -5.76 -0.30
C ARG A 155 27.62 -5.37 0.21
N TRP A 156 26.63 -6.18 -0.14
CA TRP A 156 25.31 -6.15 0.49
C TRP A 156 25.40 -6.77 1.89
N VAL A 157 25.10 -5.99 2.92
CA VAL A 157 25.20 -6.41 4.32
C VAL A 157 23.91 -6.08 5.07
N VAL A 158 23.65 -6.84 6.13
CA VAL A 158 22.69 -6.48 7.18
C VAL A 158 23.50 -6.28 8.44
N GLU A 159 23.29 -5.16 9.12
CA GLU A 159 23.96 -4.86 10.38
C GLU A 159 22.98 -5.08 11.55
N PRO A 160 23.46 -5.52 12.72
CA PRO A 160 22.65 -5.56 13.92
C PRO A 160 22.12 -4.18 14.25
N SER A 161 20.80 -4.05 14.39
CA SER A 161 20.13 -2.78 14.60
C SER A 161 18.66 -3.01 14.98
N ILE A 162 18.04 -1.96 15.50
CA ILE A 162 16.58 -1.88 15.60
C ILE A 162 16.06 -1.29 14.30
N PHE A 163 15.14 -2.02 13.68
CA PHE A 163 14.37 -1.57 12.55
C PHE A 163 12.98 -1.16 13.01
N ASP A 164 12.59 0.05 12.65
CA ASP A 164 11.19 0.41 12.65
C ASP A 164 10.51 -0.22 11.43
N VAL A 165 9.31 -0.73 11.62
CA VAL A 165 8.45 -1.25 10.57
C VAL A 165 7.13 -0.51 10.61
N TRP A 166 6.72 0.09 9.50
CA TRP A 166 5.44 0.78 9.38
C TRP A 166 4.55 0.18 8.32
N ALA A 167 3.24 0.28 8.52
CA ALA A 167 2.25 -0.04 7.50
C ALA A 167 1.11 1.00 7.46
N GLY A 168 0.59 1.25 6.26
CA GLY A 168 -0.54 2.16 6.07
C GLY A 168 -0.92 2.32 4.61
N GLU A 169 -1.93 3.17 4.35
CA GLU A 169 -2.43 3.46 2.99
C GLU A 169 -1.53 4.47 2.24
N ASP A 170 -0.72 5.25 2.96
CA ASP A 170 0.22 6.22 2.42
C ASP A 170 1.62 6.08 3.06
N SER A 171 2.53 6.99 2.71
CA SER A 171 3.91 7.00 3.24
C SER A 171 4.07 7.52 4.66
N ARG A 172 3.03 8.13 5.26
CA ARG A 172 3.03 8.45 6.69
C ARG A 172 3.03 7.16 7.50
N ALA A 173 2.17 6.22 7.08
CA ALA A 173 2.05 4.86 7.58
C ALA A 173 1.94 4.80 9.11
N ASP A 174 0.71 4.86 9.62
CA ASP A 174 0.43 5.07 11.05
C ASP A 174 0.62 3.82 11.92
N LEU A 175 0.53 2.61 11.34
CA LEU A 175 0.81 1.38 12.09
C LEU A 175 2.32 1.23 12.24
N HIS A 176 2.78 0.95 13.46
CA HIS A 176 4.22 0.85 13.76
C HIS A 176 4.52 -0.40 14.62
N ALA A 177 5.66 -1.02 14.33
CA ALA A 177 6.25 -2.09 15.10
C ALA A 177 7.79 -1.97 15.05
N GLU A 178 8.46 -2.68 15.95
CA GLU A 178 9.93 -2.75 15.99
C GLU A 178 10.41 -4.18 15.73
N LEU A 179 11.52 -4.29 15.02
CA LEU A 179 12.22 -5.54 14.73
C LEU A 179 13.70 -5.38 15.12
N THR A 180 14.19 -6.22 16.01
CA THR A 180 15.62 -6.24 16.38
C THR A 180 16.36 -7.29 15.57
N ILE A 181 17.47 -6.88 14.94
CA ILE A 181 18.43 -7.79 14.33
C ILE A 181 19.64 -7.90 15.26
N GLU A 182 19.89 -9.12 15.74
CA GLU A 182 21.04 -9.46 16.56
C GLU A 182 22.26 -9.87 15.70
N PRO A 183 23.48 -9.86 16.28
CA PRO A 183 24.72 -10.27 15.61
C PRO A 183 24.68 -11.65 14.95
#